data_AF-A0A2Z7BRZ1-F1
#
_entry.id   AF-A0A2Z7BRZ1-F1
#
_cell.length_a   1.000
_cell.length_b   1.000
_cell.length_c   1.000
_cell.angle_alpha   90.00
_cell.angle_beta   90.00
_cell.angle_gamma   90.00
#
_symmetry.space_group_name_H-M   'P 1'
#
loop_
_entity.id
_entity.type
_entity.pdbx_description
1 polymer ?
#
loop_
_entity_poly.entity_id
_entity_poly.type
_entity_poly.pdbx_seq_one_letter_code
_entity_poly.pdbx_strand_id
1 'polypeptide(L)'
;MQNCTIAAAPDLQPSFNVRTYLGRPWKDYSTTVVMQSFLDDLIVPRGWLEWPGHRLDNVYYAEYSNRGPGANTSSRVKWSRKINGTEAKSFTARAFIEGEKWLASTGIPHSLDFL
;
A
#
# COMPACT_ATOMS: atom_id res chain seq x y z
N MET A 1 4.01 2.70 -0.86
CA MET A 1 3.62 3.05 -2.24
C MET A 1 2.72 4.27 -2.18
N GLN A 2 3.06 5.33 -2.90
CA GLN A 2 2.31 6.59 -2.94
C GLN A 2 2.07 6.99 -4.40
N ASN A 3 0.83 7.37 -4.73
CA ASN A 3 0.44 7.79 -6.07
C ASN A 3 0.83 6.79 -7.18
N CYS A 4 0.60 5.50 -6.94
CA CYS A 4 0.82 4.45 -7.92
C CYS A 4 -0.51 3.97 -8.54
N THR A 5 -0.39 3.23 -9.65
CA THR A 5 -1.49 2.44 -10.23
C THR A 5 -1.15 0.96 -10.01
N ILE A 6 -2.02 0.25 -9.30
CA ILE A 6 -1.91 -1.20 -9.07
C ILE A 6 -3.02 -1.86 -9.88
N ALA A 7 -2.65 -2.39 -11.05
CA ALA A 7 -3.55 -2.99 -12.02
C ALA A 7 -2.95 -4.28 -12.61
N ALA A 8 -3.80 -5.11 -13.21
CA ALA A 8 -3.39 -6.40 -13.74
C ALA A 8 -2.70 -6.19 -15.09
N ALA A 9 -1.63 -6.93 -15.32
CA ALA A 9 -1.05 -7.00 -16.65
C ALA A 9 -2.05 -7.62 -17.65
N PRO A 10 -1.95 -7.30 -18.96
CA PRO A 10 -2.92 -7.76 -19.95
C PRO A 10 -3.08 -9.28 -20.05
N ASP A 11 -2.06 -10.05 -19.69
CA ASP A 11 -2.05 -11.51 -19.67
C ASP A 11 -2.68 -12.13 -18.42
N LEU A 12 -2.87 -11.34 -17.35
CA LEU A 12 -3.53 -11.75 -16.10
C LEU A 12 -5.04 -11.43 -16.09
N GLN A 13 -5.42 -10.35 -16.79
CA GLN A 13 -6.81 -9.89 -16.97
C GLN A 13 -7.81 -10.99 -17.45
N PRO A 14 -7.49 -11.89 -18.40
CA PRO A 14 -8.50 -12.72 -19.05
C PRO A 14 -9.09 -13.84 -18.18
N SER A 15 -8.67 -13.99 -16.92
CA SER A 15 -9.14 -15.12 -16.11
C SER A 15 -9.46 -14.84 -14.66
N PHE A 16 -8.95 -13.78 -14.00
CA PHE A 16 -9.13 -13.48 -12.56
C PHE A 16 -9.12 -14.68 -11.58
N ASN A 17 -8.64 -15.85 -12.01
CA ASN A 17 -8.53 -17.07 -11.22
C ASN A 17 -7.33 -17.01 -10.27
N VAL A 18 -6.47 -15.99 -10.45
CA VAL A 18 -5.31 -15.72 -9.61
C VAL A 18 -5.70 -14.67 -8.59
N ARG A 19 -5.83 -15.09 -7.32
CA ARG A 19 -6.09 -14.16 -6.21
C ARG A 19 -4.85 -13.30 -5.96
N THR A 20 -5.02 -11.99 -6.07
CA THR A 20 -3.94 -11.03 -5.80
C THR A 20 -4.24 -10.22 -4.55
N TYR A 21 -3.21 -10.03 -3.73
CA TYR A 21 -3.25 -9.34 -2.45
C TYR A 21 -2.21 -8.21 -2.47
N LEU A 22 -2.42 -7.17 -1.66
CA LEU A 22 -1.49 -6.05 -1.49
C LEU A 22 -0.17 -6.46 -0.83
N GLY A 23 -0.14 -7.56 -0.08
CA GLY A 23 1.07 -8.07 0.54
C GLY A 23 0.82 -9.12 1.62
N ARG A 24 1.93 -9.66 2.16
CA ARG A 24 1.96 -10.63 3.28
C ARG A 24 3.17 -10.40 4.19
N PRO A 25 3.02 -10.47 5.52
CA PRO A 25 4.09 -10.12 6.46
C PRO A 25 5.10 -11.27 6.59
N TRP A 26 6.25 -11.14 5.94
CA TRP A 26 7.32 -12.15 6.04
C TRP A 26 8.08 -12.12 7.39
N LYS A 27 7.95 -11.04 8.15
CA LYS A 27 8.58 -10.84 9.46
C LYS A 27 7.59 -10.20 10.42
N ASP A 28 7.78 -10.42 11.71
CA ASP A 28 6.82 -10.04 12.75
C ASP A 28 6.61 -8.52 12.88
N TYR A 29 7.54 -7.71 12.36
CA TYR A 29 7.47 -6.23 12.34
C TYR A 29 7.33 -5.67 10.92
N SER A 30 6.78 -6.46 10.00
CA SER A 30 6.63 -6.01 8.62
C SER A 30 5.71 -4.78 8.55
N THR A 31 6.17 -3.76 7.81
CA THR A 31 5.46 -2.49 7.62
C THR A 31 5.24 -2.25 6.14
N THR A 32 3.99 -2.00 5.72
CA THR A 32 3.63 -1.67 4.35
C THR A 32 2.48 -0.69 4.34
N VAL A 33 2.64 0.42 3.60
CA VAL A 33 1.59 1.44 3.43
C VAL A 33 1.31 1.65 1.94
N VAL A 34 0.03 1.58 1.58
CA VAL A 34 -0.47 1.87 0.23
C VAL A 34 -1.37 3.08 0.30
N MET A 35 -0.95 4.21 -0.28
CA MET A 35 -1.65 5.46 -0.12
C MET A 35 -1.78 6.26 -1.42
N GLN A 36 -2.85 7.06 -1.52
CA GLN A 36 -3.15 7.92 -2.66
C GLN A 36 -3.03 7.18 -4.01
N SER A 37 -3.32 5.88 -4.06
CA SER A 37 -3.05 5.03 -5.23
C SER A 37 -4.34 4.53 -5.86
N PHE A 38 -4.32 4.26 -7.16
CA PHE A 38 -5.40 3.55 -7.84
C PHE A 38 -5.22 2.05 -7.66
N LEU A 39 -6.26 1.37 -7.16
CA LEU A 39 -6.33 -0.07 -6.99
C LEU A 39 -7.42 -0.62 -7.90
N ASP A 40 -7.02 -1.43 -8.89
CA ASP A 40 -7.94 -2.11 -9.79
C ASP A 40 -8.64 -3.30 -9.11
N ASP A 41 -9.64 -3.87 -9.77
CA ASP A 41 -10.52 -4.91 -9.22
C ASP A 41 -9.85 -6.27 -8.96
N LEU A 42 -8.63 -6.47 -9.48
CA LEU A 42 -7.80 -7.64 -9.22
C LEU A 42 -7.48 -7.84 -7.72
N ILE A 43 -7.50 -6.76 -6.92
CA ILE A 43 -7.18 -6.81 -5.50
C ILE A 43 -8.38 -7.39 -4.76
N VAL A 44 -8.19 -8.57 -4.18
CA VAL A 44 -9.30 -9.23 -3.48
C VAL A 44 -9.79 -8.41 -2.29
N PRO A 45 -11.09 -8.46 -1.92
CA PRO A 45 -11.65 -7.65 -0.85
C PRO A 45 -10.93 -7.77 0.50
N ARG A 46 -10.36 -8.96 0.79
CA ARG A 46 -9.54 -9.22 1.98
C ARG A 46 -8.29 -8.32 2.06
N GLY A 47 -7.76 -7.90 0.91
CA GLY A 47 -6.63 -6.99 0.74
C GLY A 47 -5.27 -7.61 1.05
N TRP A 48 -5.12 -8.23 2.21
CA TRP A 48 -3.84 -8.73 2.72
C TRP A 48 -3.91 -10.21 3.05
N LEU A 49 -2.76 -10.89 3.01
CA LEU A 49 -2.68 -12.33 3.27
C LEU A 49 -1.71 -12.60 4.41
N GLU A 50 -2.08 -13.49 5.32
CA GLU A 50 -1.21 -13.94 6.39
C GLU A 50 0.01 -14.71 5.85
N TRP A 51 1.13 -14.65 6.58
CA TRP A 51 2.23 -15.59 6.37
C TRP A 51 2.14 -16.71 7.43
N PRO A 52 2.13 -18.00 7.02
CA PRO A 52 2.04 -19.12 7.96
C PRO A 52 3.17 -19.09 9.00
N GLY A 53 2.81 -19.12 10.29
CA GLY A 53 3.77 -19.16 11.39
C GLY A 53 4.32 -17.80 11.85
N HIS A 54 3.81 -16.68 11.32
CA HIS A 54 4.16 -15.33 11.81
C HIS A 54 3.06 -14.70 12.65
N ARG A 55 3.48 -13.89 13.62
CA ARG A 55 2.58 -13.12 14.47
C ARG A 55 2.10 -11.86 13.75
N LEU A 56 0.84 -11.51 13.98
CA LEU A 56 0.21 -10.32 13.39
C LEU A 56 0.14 -9.13 14.37
N ASP A 57 0.58 -9.33 15.62
CA ASP A 57 0.44 -8.33 16.68
C ASP A 57 1.23 -7.04 16.40
N ASN A 58 2.37 -7.17 15.71
CA ASN A 58 3.36 -6.10 15.53
C ASN A 58 3.50 -5.62 14.08
N VAL A 59 2.69 -6.13 13.14
CA VAL A 59 2.76 -5.71 11.74
C VAL A 59 2.01 -4.38 11.54
N TYR A 60 2.50 -3.54 10.61
CA TYR A 60 1.88 -2.26 10.28
C TYR A 60 1.49 -2.22 8.81
N TYR A 61 0.28 -2.67 8.51
CA TYR A 61 -0.25 -2.77 7.15
C TYR A 61 -1.41 -1.80 7.00
N ALA A 62 -1.23 -0.74 6.20
CA ALA A 62 -2.15 0.38 6.19
C ALA A 62 -2.53 0.87 4.79
N GLU A 63 -3.75 1.39 4.68
CA GLU A 63 -4.28 2.05 3.48
C GLU A 63 -4.74 3.48 3.78
N TYR A 64 -4.43 4.43 2.89
CA TYR A 64 -4.87 5.84 2.99
C TYR A 64 -5.28 6.42 1.64
N SER A 65 -6.52 6.92 1.54
CA SER A 65 -7.01 7.67 0.37
C SER A 65 -6.78 6.99 -0.98
N ASN A 66 -6.91 5.65 -1.03
CA ASN A 66 -6.85 4.90 -2.29
C ASN A 66 -8.16 5.06 -3.06
N ARG A 67 -8.08 4.91 -4.38
CA ARG A 67 -9.19 5.07 -5.34
C ARG A 67 -9.28 3.84 -6.25
N GLY A 68 -10.41 3.67 -6.95
CA GLY A 68 -10.64 2.54 -7.85
C GLY A 68 -11.41 1.38 -7.21
N PRO A 69 -11.82 0.39 -8.02
CA PRO A 69 -12.71 -0.69 -7.58
C PRO A 69 -12.11 -1.59 -6.49
N GLY A 70 -10.79 -1.79 -6.47
CA GLY A 70 -10.09 -2.57 -5.45
C GLY A 70 -9.86 -1.83 -4.12
N ALA A 71 -10.20 -0.54 -4.03
CA ALA A 71 -9.89 0.31 -2.88
C ALA A 71 -10.92 0.24 -1.74
N ASN A 72 -12.02 -0.51 -1.88
CA ASN A 72 -13.00 -0.66 -0.81
C ASN A 72 -12.40 -1.46 0.36
N THR A 73 -12.34 -0.85 1.54
CA THR A 73 -11.74 -1.45 2.72
C THR A 73 -12.73 -2.16 3.65
N SER A 74 -14.04 -2.17 3.34
CA SER A 74 -15.07 -2.72 4.24
C SER A 74 -14.91 -4.20 4.57
N SER A 75 -14.22 -4.95 3.70
CA SER A 75 -14.02 -6.41 3.81
C SER A 75 -12.56 -6.80 4.06
N ARG A 76 -11.71 -5.83 4.45
CA ARG A 76 -10.30 -6.10 4.73
C ARG A 76 -10.14 -6.99 5.97
N VAL A 77 -9.00 -7.67 6.04
CA VAL A 77 -8.59 -8.35 7.28
C VAL A 77 -8.59 -7.39 8.47
N LYS A 78 -9.07 -7.88 9.62
CA LYS A 78 -9.23 -7.09 10.84
C LYS A 78 -7.92 -6.53 11.41
N TRP A 79 -6.78 -7.15 11.09
CA TRP A 79 -5.46 -6.72 11.54
C TRP A 79 -4.84 -5.62 10.67
N SER A 80 -5.43 -5.32 9.51
CA SER A 80 -5.01 -4.17 8.69
C SER A 80 -5.59 -2.86 9.22
N ARG A 81 -4.97 -1.75 8.84
CA ARG A 81 -5.26 -0.41 9.38
C ARG A 81 -5.80 0.50 8.29
N LYS A 82 -6.86 1.24 8.61
CA LYS A 82 -7.24 2.45 7.88
C LYS A 82 -6.70 3.63 8.69
N ILE A 83 -5.82 4.41 8.08
CA ILE A 83 -5.15 5.52 8.77
C ILE A 83 -5.68 6.87 8.27
N ASN A 84 -5.46 7.92 9.05
CA ASN A 84 -5.81 9.29 8.65
C ASN A 84 -4.61 10.00 7.98
N GLY A 85 -4.84 11.24 7.52
CA GLY A 85 -3.80 12.02 6.84
C GLY A 85 -2.61 12.38 7.71
N THR A 86 -2.80 12.57 9.02
CA THR A 86 -1.70 12.87 9.95
C THR A 86 -0.76 11.68 10.08
N GLU A 87 -1.30 10.47 10.27
CA GLU A 87 -0.50 9.25 10.30
C GLU A 87 0.17 8.95 8.95
N ALA A 88 -0.55 9.13 7.84
CA ALA A 88 -0.02 8.87 6.50
C ALA A 88 1.15 9.80 6.13
N LYS A 89 1.21 11.03 6.68
CA LYS A 89 2.32 11.97 6.44
C LYS A 89 3.67 11.42 6.88
N SER A 90 3.72 10.57 7.90
CA SER A 90 4.96 9.93 8.35
C SER A 90 5.58 9.00 7.29
N PHE A 91 4.80 8.62 6.27
CA PHE A 91 5.23 7.73 5.19
C PHE A 91 5.50 8.46 3.86
N THR A 92 5.45 9.80 3.83
CA THR A 92 5.83 10.57 2.62
C THR A 92 7.34 10.62 2.46
N ALA A 93 7.82 11.00 1.27
CA ALA A 93 9.25 11.10 1.00
C ALA A 93 9.96 12.09 1.94
N ARG A 94 9.29 13.18 2.34
CA ARG A 94 9.85 14.15 3.30
C ARG A 94 10.14 13.50 4.65
N ALA A 95 9.15 12.86 5.24
CA ALA A 95 9.26 12.35 6.60
C ALA A 95 10.01 11.02 6.68
N PHE A 96 9.77 10.11 5.73
CA PHE A 96 10.22 8.73 5.83
C PHE A 96 11.67 8.51 5.38
N ILE A 97 12.11 9.23 4.35
CA ILE A 97 13.46 9.09 3.76
C ILE A 97 14.22 10.41 3.76
N GLU A 98 13.72 11.41 4.49
CA GLU A 98 14.33 12.74 4.60
C GLU A 98 14.60 13.36 3.21
N GLY A 99 13.68 13.12 2.27
CA GLY A 99 13.88 13.37 0.85
C GLY A 99 14.24 14.82 0.52
N GLU A 100 13.81 15.78 1.34
CA GLU A 100 14.16 17.19 1.21
C GLU A 100 15.67 17.46 1.25
N LYS A 101 16.44 16.58 1.91
CA LYS A 101 17.89 16.74 2.09
C LYS A 101 18.69 16.37 0.85
N TRP A 102 18.14 15.52 -0.03
CA TRP A 102 18.94 14.88 -1.08
C TRP A 102 18.24 14.71 -2.42
N LEU A 103 16.91 14.61 -2.50
CA LEU A 103 16.23 14.36 -3.77
C LEU A 103 16.42 15.52 -4.77
N ALA A 104 16.52 16.76 -4.28
CA ALA A 104 16.73 17.93 -5.13
C ALA A 104 18.02 17.86 -5.95
N SER A 105 19.09 17.24 -5.42
CA SER A 105 20.38 17.14 -6.13
C SER A 105 20.39 16.05 -7.21
N THR A 106 19.41 15.16 -7.22
CA THR A 106 19.34 14.05 -8.19
C THR A 106 18.84 14.47 -9.57
N GLY A 107 18.15 15.62 -9.67
CA GLY A 107 17.44 16.05 -10.89
C GLY A 107 16.22 15.21 -11.24
N ILE A 108 15.86 14.21 -10.44
CA ILE A 108 14.70 13.35 -10.67
C ILE A 108 13.43 14.07 -10.19
N PRO A 109 12.36 14.16 -11.00
CA PRO A 109 11.08 14.69 -10.54
C PRO A 109 10.56 13.91 -9.33
N HIS A 110 10.19 14.63 -8.28
CA HIS A 110 9.70 14.03 -7.04
C HIS A 110 8.66 14.91 -6.35
N SER A 111 7.87 14.29 -5.50
CA SER A 111 6.98 14.98 -4.56
C SER A 111 7.39 14.59 -3.15
N LEU A 112 7.54 15.58 -2.28
CA LEU A 112 7.99 15.36 -0.90
C LEU A 112 6.84 14.95 0.02
N ASP A 113 5.61 15.36 -0.29
CA ASP A 113 4.43 15.18 0.56
C ASP A 113 3.26 14.59 -0.23
N PHE A 114 2.03 14.77 0.25
CA PHE A 114 0.83 14.44 -0.52
C PHE A 114 0.71 15.31 -1.77
N LEU A 115 0.13 14.72 -2.81
CA LEU A 115 -0.40 15.46 -3.96
C LEU A 115 -1.72 16.15 -3.60
#